data_AF-A0A950RSY4-F1
#
_entry.id   AF-A0A950RSY4-F1
#
_cell.length_a   1.000
_cell.length_b   1.000
_cell.length_c   1.000
_cell.angle_alpha   90.00
_cell.angle_beta   90.00
_cell.angle_gamma   90.00
#
_symmetry.space_group_name_H-M   'P 1'
#
loop_
_entity.id
_entity.type
_entity.pdbx_description
1 polymer ?
#
loop_
_entity_poly.entity_id
_entity_poly.type
_entity_poly.pdbx_seq_one_letter_code
_entity_poly.pdbx_strand_id
1 'polypeptide(L)'
;MSTHELDSDWTRWPTDPYQLLGVRPGVQARDLRRAYTRLIRTYKPEQYPEQFRRIRDAYEAILRHVEMYGRWSGSPQPTPAEEEPPEELPPPTPLESETDESPTIPETSSSGQTPTPRPRVPNLEEELAELWQRACSWEEETAYRRLVELHQRHPANQDIYLRLYWLSALVPELDPEVTACDWLARGLRATGLTGPLRELYRREITADPEAALRPSSTQLLECPARAGLIADFAGWRWQAAGRLEQWDVIGNDLQILRRGVALDEEEIWVRLLLAAVDQLAWAKDKTGRVLRKRCYEEIEQLPHLGDRLNRELDHVELLREVSAAWRALEPDHWLEAELADLIPLSWTRSLTEVRAALLKVLKLVAQQPLGALETFDNLRPDQGAVLAQLGRVLVQFQNSLATPPRDRPLTPALTRCILDFLDGTSGLKYLRVVRPRLLEFCLREAVAPEMVARTVDDNRAYRVSATEHLSQKLRTDWPLQYVYLACQLFWA
;
A
#
# COMPACT_ATOMS: atom_id res chain seq x y z
N MET A 1 23.02 -32.10 -1.30
CA MET A 1 22.35 -30.92 -0.74
C MET A 1 21.98 -31.24 0.70
N SER A 2 22.61 -30.57 1.67
CA SER A 2 22.46 -30.87 3.09
C SER A 2 21.03 -30.62 3.56
N THR A 3 20.43 -31.61 4.22
CA THR A 3 19.15 -31.50 4.93
C THR A 3 19.30 -30.47 6.05
N HIS A 4 18.68 -29.31 5.87
CA HIS A 4 18.63 -28.26 6.88
C HIS A 4 17.56 -28.65 7.91
N GLU A 5 17.94 -29.42 8.93
CA GLU A 5 17.07 -29.77 10.04
C GLU A 5 17.03 -28.61 11.04
N LEU A 6 15.85 -27.99 11.18
CA LEU A 6 15.59 -26.94 12.17
C LEU A 6 15.32 -27.60 13.53
N ASP A 7 15.80 -26.96 14.61
CA ASP A 7 15.55 -27.42 15.98
C ASP A 7 14.03 -27.49 16.27
N SER A 8 13.61 -28.48 17.04
CA SER A 8 12.24 -28.64 17.54
C SER A 8 11.78 -27.45 18.40
N ASP A 9 12.72 -26.76 19.08
CA ASP A 9 12.44 -25.53 19.81
C ASP A 9 12.60 -24.30 18.89
N TRP A 10 11.47 -23.68 18.54
CA TRP A 10 11.41 -22.53 17.63
C TRP A 10 12.04 -21.26 18.19
N THR A 11 12.24 -21.18 19.50
CA THR A 11 12.90 -20.01 20.13
C THR A 11 14.39 -19.95 19.79
N ARG A 12 14.99 -21.08 19.41
CA ARG A 12 16.41 -21.21 19.01
C ARG A 12 16.65 -21.07 17.51
N TRP A 13 15.60 -20.81 16.74
CA TRP A 13 15.73 -20.65 15.30
C TRP A 13 16.58 -19.42 14.93
N PRO A 14 17.33 -19.48 13.82
CA PRO A 14 18.07 -18.33 13.32
C PRO A 14 17.17 -17.10 13.15
N THR A 15 17.72 -15.93 13.45
CA THR A 15 17.04 -14.64 13.19
C THR A 15 17.22 -14.18 11.75
N ASP A 16 18.27 -14.68 11.06
CA ASP A 16 18.50 -14.43 9.65
C ASP A 16 17.50 -15.23 8.79
N PRO A 17 16.66 -14.56 7.97
CA PRO A 17 15.64 -15.24 7.18
C PRO A 17 16.21 -16.19 6.13
N TYR A 18 17.42 -15.93 5.61
CA TYR A 18 18.06 -16.79 4.60
C TYR A 18 18.50 -18.12 5.23
N GLN A 19 19.07 -18.06 6.43
CA GLN A 19 19.41 -19.24 7.21
C GLN A 19 18.17 -19.99 7.66
N LEU A 20 17.11 -19.30 8.08
CA LEU A 20 15.86 -19.96 8.49
C LEU A 20 15.24 -20.80 7.37
N LEU A 21 15.22 -20.28 6.14
CA LEU A 21 14.69 -21.02 4.98
C LEU A 21 15.73 -21.98 4.35
N GLY A 22 16.98 -21.95 4.80
CA GLY A 22 18.08 -22.75 4.25
C GLY A 22 18.44 -22.37 2.81
N VAL A 23 18.33 -21.09 2.46
CA VAL A 23 18.61 -20.55 1.12
C VAL A 23 19.78 -19.56 1.16
N ARG A 24 20.52 -19.42 0.05
CA ARG A 24 21.62 -18.45 -0.04
C ARG A 24 21.11 -17.04 -0.39
N PRO A 25 21.80 -15.96 0.04
CA PRO A 25 21.55 -14.63 -0.48
C PRO A 25 21.68 -14.60 -2.02
N GLY A 26 20.70 -14.03 -2.72
CA GLY A 26 20.59 -14.10 -4.19
C GLY A 26 19.79 -15.29 -4.74
N VAL A 27 19.04 -15.99 -3.90
CA VAL A 27 18.13 -17.08 -4.32
C VAL A 27 17.09 -16.59 -5.32
N GLN A 28 16.85 -17.38 -6.37
CA GLN A 28 15.81 -17.10 -7.35
C GLN A 28 14.42 -17.40 -6.77
N ALA A 29 13.39 -16.68 -7.24
CA ALA A 29 12.02 -16.81 -6.73
C ALA A 29 11.49 -18.26 -6.75
N ARG A 30 11.88 -19.04 -7.78
CA ARG A 30 11.53 -20.47 -7.91
C ARG A 30 12.10 -21.32 -6.76
N ASP A 31 13.37 -21.12 -6.42
CA ASP A 31 14.05 -21.92 -5.39
C ASP A 31 13.67 -21.48 -3.98
N LEU A 32 13.36 -20.19 -3.79
CA LEU A 32 12.77 -19.67 -2.56
C LEU A 32 11.40 -20.32 -2.28
N ARG A 33 10.53 -20.40 -3.30
CA ARG A 33 9.21 -21.04 -3.20
C ARG A 33 9.33 -22.51 -2.85
N ARG A 34 10.29 -23.23 -3.46
CA ARG A 34 10.56 -24.64 -3.12
C ARG A 34 10.98 -24.84 -1.66
N ALA A 35 11.88 -24.00 -1.16
CA ALA A 35 12.33 -24.06 0.23
C ALA A 35 11.18 -23.77 1.22
N TYR A 36 10.35 -22.78 0.92
CA TYR A 36 9.15 -22.46 1.69
C TYR A 36 8.13 -23.61 1.69
N THR A 37 7.78 -24.16 0.53
CA THR A 37 6.81 -25.27 0.41
C THR A 37 7.27 -26.50 1.19
N ARG A 38 8.58 -26.78 1.23
CA ARG A 38 9.14 -27.88 2.04
C ARG A 38 8.90 -27.65 3.53
N LEU A 39 9.13 -26.43 4.04
CA LEU A 39 8.99 -26.11 5.45
C LEU A 39 7.53 -26.11 5.92
N ILE A 40 6.60 -25.57 5.13
CA ILE A 40 5.17 -25.57 5.50
C ILE A 40 4.50 -26.95 5.43
N ARG A 41 5.09 -27.90 4.68
CA ARG A 41 4.65 -29.31 4.70
C ARG A 41 4.97 -29.98 6.03
N THR A 42 6.07 -29.59 6.66
CA THR A 42 6.50 -30.09 7.98
C THR A 42 5.83 -29.33 9.12
N TYR A 43 5.76 -28.00 9.03
CA TYR A 43 5.16 -27.14 10.06
C TYR A 43 3.79 -26.63 9.61
N LYS A 44 2.78 -27.50 9.73
CA LYS A 44 1.39 -27.16 9.37
C LYS A 44 0.80 -26.10 10.31
N PRO A 45 0.03 -25.13 9.80
CA PRO A 45 -0.52 -24.03 10.60
C PRO A 45 -1.46 -24.51 11.71
N GLU A 46 -2.17 -25.63 11.53
CA GLU A 46 -3.05 -26.18 12.58
C GLU A 46 -2.27 -26.77 13.77
N GLN A 47 -1.03 -27.21 13.55
CA GLN A 47 -0.22 -27.91 14.56
C GLN A 47 0.89 -27.02 15.14
N TYR A 48 1.38 -26.05 14.36
CA TYR A 48 2.55 -25.24 14.69
C TYR A 48 2.35 -23.77 14.26
N PRO A 49 1.42 -23.03 14.88
CA PRO A 49 1.03 -21.69 14.43
C PRO A 49 2.16 -20.66 14.53
N GLU A 50 3.00 -20.73 15.57
CA GLU A 50 4.11 -19.79 15.79
C GLU A 50 5.29 -20.06 14.84
N GLN A 51 5.60 -21.33 14.61
CA GLN A 51 6.59 -21.79 13.63
C GLN A 51 6.18 -21.36 12.22
N PHE A 52 4.91 -21.57 11.87
CA PHE A 52 4.37 -21.18 10.57
C PHE A 52 4.45 -19.67 10.35
N ARG A 53 4.09 -18.86 11.37
CA ARG A 53 4.22 -17.40 11.31
C ARG A 53 5.67 -16.99 11.01
N ARG A 54 6.63 -17.55 11.75
CA ARG A 54 8.06 -17.22 11.59
C ARG A 54 8.63 -17.64 10.23
N ILE A 55 8.24 -18.80 9.71
CA ILE A 55 8.61 -19.26 8.35
C ILE A 55 8.02 -18.34 7.28
N ARG A 56 6.76 -17.93 7.46
CA ARG A 56 6.07 -17.01 6.54
C ARG A 56 6.72 -15.62 6.54
N ASP A 57 7.03 -15.08 7.72
CA ASP A 57 7.66 -13.76 7.84
C ASP A 57 9.03 -13.74 7.15
N ALA A 58 9.83 -14.80 7.28
CA ALA A 58 11.12 -14.92 6.59
C ALA A 58 10.96 -15.06 5.07
N TYR A 59 9.96 -15.81 4.61
CA TYR A 59 9.65 -15.93 3.18
C TYR A 59 9.24 -14.59 2.57
N GLU A 60 8.33 -13.86 3.22
CA GLU A 60 7.90 -12.54 2.76
C GLU A 60 9.04 -11.52 2.78
N ALA A 61 9.91 -11.57 3.80
CA ALA A 61 11.10 -10.72 3.88
C ALA A 61 12.03 -10.94 2.69
N ILE A 62 12.34 -12.20 2.34
CA ILE A 62 13.23 -12.51 1.21
C ILE A 62 12.55 -12.24 -0.13
N LEU A 63 11.25 -12.55 -0.25
CA LEU A 63 10.50 -12.32 -1.49
C LEU A 63 10.53 -10.84 -1.90
N ARG A 64 10.33 -9.92 -0.94
CA ARG A 64 10.46 -8.47 -1.17
C ARG A 64 11.84 -8.06 -1.68
N HIS A 65 12.90 -8.73 -1.23
CA HIS A 65 14.26 -8.48 -1.73
C HIS A 65 14.43 -9.04 -3.14
N VAL A 66 13.99 -10.27 -3.41
CA VAL A 66 14.09 -10.91 -4.74
C VAL A 66 13.30 -10.13 -5.80
N GLU A 67 12.11 -9.64 -5.48
CA GLU A 67 11.28 -8.79 -6.36
C GLU A 67 11.90 -7.41 -6.60
N MET A 68 12.54 -6.83 -5.57
CA MET A 68 13.24 -5.55 -5.67
C MET A 68 14.49 -5.64 -6.58
N TYR A 69 15.25 -6.73 -6.51
CA TYR A 69 16.45 -6.92 -7.34
C TYR A 69 16.15 -7.46 -8.76
N GLY A 70 15.11 -8.29 -8.93
CA GLY A 70 14.67 -8.78 -10.24
C GLY A 70 14.18 -7.66 -11.17
N ARG A 71 13.71 -6.55 -10.60
CA ARG A 71 13.33 -5.33 -11.35
C ARG A 71 14.53 -4.46 -11.76
N TRP A 72 15.69 -4.65 -11.14
CA TRP A 72 16.88 -3.80 -11.34
C TRP A 72 17.94 -4.45 -12.23
N SER A 73 18.03 -5.78 -12.27
CA SER A 73 18.87 -6.52 -13.22
C SER A 73 18.13 -6.75 -14.55
N GLY A 74 17.87 -5.68 -15.29
CA GLY A 74 17.39 -5.77 -16.66
C GLY A 74 18.43 -6.42 -17.57
N SER A 75 18.28 -7.71 -17.83
CA SER A 75 18.87 -8.41 -18.98
C SER A 75 17.97 -9.61 -19.33
N PRO A 76 17.44 -9.69 -20.55
CA PRO A 76 16.69 -10.86 -21.00
C PRO A 76 17.68 -12.02 -21.14
N GLN A 77 17.61 -13.01 -20.25
CA GLN A 77 18.32 -14.27 -20.47
C GLN A 77 17.50 -15.15 -21.44
N PRO A 78 18.12 -15.68 -22.49
CA PRO A 78 17.47 -16.60 -23.41
C PRO A 78 17.15 -17.90 -22.70
N THR A 79 15.93 -18.41 -22.89
CA THR A 79 15.55 -19.79 -22.55
C THR A 79 16.41 -20.78 -23.34
N PRO A 80 17.20 -21.65 -22.70
CA PRO A 80 17.72 -22.85 -23.36
C PRO A 80 16.62 -23.92 -23.37
N ALA A 81 16.56 -24.59 -24.51
CA ALA A 81 15.57 -25.54 -24.95
C ALA A 81 15.43 -26.82 -24.09
N GLU A 82 14.30 -27.47 -24.33
CA GLU A 82 13.89 -28.84 -24.03
C GLU A 82 15.02 -29.86 -23.78
N GLU A 83 14.91 -30.56 -22.65
CA GLU A 83 15.31 -31.97 -22.53
C GLU A 83 14.16 -32.72 -21.83
N GLU A 84 13.32 -33.38 -22.63
CA GLU A 84 12.50 -34.50 -22.19
C GLU A 84 13.40 -35.70 -21.84
N PRO A 85 13.01 -36.51 -20.85
CA PRO A 85 13.26 -37.94 -20.95
C PRO A 85 11.95 -38.76 -20.86
N PRO A 86 11.97 -39.99 -21.40
CA PRO A 86 10.94 -40.46 -22.33
C PRO A 86 9.81 -41.26 -21.68
N GLU A 87 8.69 -41.22 -22.40
CA GLU A 87 7.56 -42.13 -22.35
C GLU A 87 7.97 -43.53 -22.87
N GLU A 88 7.73 -44.58 -22.09
CA GLU A 88 7.62 -45.97 -22.60
C GLU A 88 6.48 -46.71 -21.88
N LEU A 89 5.67 -47.36 -22.71
CA LEU A 89 4.33 -47.96 -22.50
C LEU A 89 4.38 -49.39 -21.84
N PRO A 90 3.21 -50.04 -21.55
CA PRO A 90 2.99 -51.04 -20.48
C PRO A 90 2.98 -52.51 -20.98
N PRO A 91 2.28 -53.47 -20.33
CA PRO A 91 2.44 -54.13 -19.01
C PRO A 91 2.88 -55.62 -19.19
N PRO A 92 2.78 -56.50 -18.16
CA PRO A 92 1.79 -57.56 -18.34
C PRO A 92 1.08 -58.04 -17.06
N THR A 93 -0.20 -58.34 -17.24
CA THR A 93 -0.99 -59.27 -16.44
C THR A 93 -0.45 -60.71 -16.60
N PRO A 94 -0.53 -61.54 -15.57
CA PRO A 94 -1.16 -62.87 -15.73
C PRO A 94 -2.23 -63.07 -14.64
N LEU A 95 -3.48 -63.31 -15.04
CA LEU A 95 -4.10 -64.61 -15.35
C LEU A 95 -4.39 -65.47 -14.11
N GLU A 96 -5.64 -65.91 -14.10
CA GLU A 96 -6.36 -66.68 -13.09
C GLU A 96 -5.79 -68.09 -12.89
N SER A 97 -6.03 -68.63 -11.69
CA SER A 97 -6.32 -70.04 -11.41
C SER A 97 -6.81 -70.11 -9.96
N GLU A 98 -8.11 -70.13 -9.70
CA GLU A 98 -8.97 -71.33 -9.57
C GLU A 98 -8.49 -72.36 -8.54
N THR A 99 -9.39 -72.60 -7.57
CA THR A 99 -9.71 -73.86 -6.83
C THR A 99 -8.60 -74.46 -5.94
N ASP A 100 -8.85 -75.07 -4.78
CA ASP A 100 -10.01 -75.74 -4.20
C ASP A 100 -9.78 -75.91 -2.66
N GLU A 101 -10.79 -76.45 -1.98
CA GLU A 101 -10.79 -77.11 -0.67
C GLU A 101 -11.07 -76.28 0.61
N SER A 102 -12.36 -76.31 0.96
CA SER A 102 -12.86 -76.26 2.34
C SER A 102 -12.44 -77.52 3.13
N PRO A 103 -12.52 -77.50 4.48
CA PRO A 103 -13.70 -78.10 5.09
C PRO A 103 -14.31 -77.33 6.27
N THR A 104 -15.60 -77.05 6.12
CA THR A 104 -16.75 -77.15 7.05
C THR A 104 -16.47 -77.58 8.51
N ILE A 105 -16.94 -76.77 9.49
CA ILE A 105 -17.92 -77.14 10.56
C ILE A 105 -18.59 -75.81 11.10
N PRO A 106 -19.71 -75.82 11.85
CA PRO A 106 -21.07 -75.59 11.37
C PRO A 106 -21.72 -74.29 11.88
N GLU A 107 -22.85 -74.01 11.27
CA GLU A 107 -23.85 -72.97 11.49
C GLU A 107 -24.08 -72.50 12.94
N THR A 108 -24.17 -71.18 13.11
CA THR A 108 -25.19 -70.60 13.99
C THR A 108 -25.71 -69.31 13.38
N SER A 109 -26.91 -69.40 12.83
CA SER A 109 -27.69 -68.29 12.30
C SER A 109 -27.96 -67.26 13.39
N SER A 110 -27.46 -66.04 13.19
CA SER A 110 -28.09 -64.84 13.74
C SER A 110 -28.15 -63.81 12.62
N SER A 111 -29.34 -63.72 12.04
CA SER A 111 -29.75 -62.72 11.07
C SER A 111 -29.69 -61.33 11.68
N GLY A 112 -28.53 -60.69 11.58
CA GLY A 112 -28.38 -59.23 11.71
C GLY A 112 -28.41 -58.63 10.31
N GLN A 113 -29.53 -58.03 9.93
CA GLN A 113 -29.57 -57.14 8.77
C GLN A 113 -28.55 -56.02 8.98
N THR A 114 -27.46 -56.04 8.24
CA THR A 114 -26.57 -54.89 8.11
C THR A 114 -27.36 -53.80 7.38
N PRO A 115 -27.58 -52.61 7.98
CA PRO A 115 -28.13 -51.51 7.22
C PRO A 115 -27.09 -51.14 6.15
N THR A 116 -27.46 -51.30 4.88
CA THR A 116 -26.78 -50.71 3.73
C THR A 116 -26.31 -49.29 4.11
N PRO A 117 -25.01 -48.96 3.96
CA PRO A 117 -24.54 -47.63 4.26
C PRO A 117 -25.24 -46.67 3.29
N ARG A 118 -26.12 -45.82 3.82
CA ARG A 118 -26.64 -44.69 3.05
C ARG A 118 -25.42 -43.88 2.56
N PRO A 119 -25.35 -43.50 1.27
CA PRO A 119 -24.29 -42.62 0.80
C PRO A 119 -24.30 -41.38 1.69
N ARG A 120 -23.19 -41.12 2.39
CA ARG A 120 -23.02 -39.87 3.14
C ARG A 120 -23.02 -38.76 2.10
N VAL A 121 -23.99 -37.86 2.20
CA VAL A 121 -23.93 -36.58 1.48
C VAL A 121 -22.69 -35.86 2.04
N PRO A 122 -21.69 -35.53 1.21
CA PRO A 122 -20.51 -34.81 1.68
C PRO A 122 -20.95 -33.53 2.39
N ASN A 123 -20.34 -33.20 3.53
CA ASN A 123 -20.55 -31.89 4.11
C ASN A 123 -19.99 -30.83 3.14
N LEU A 124 -20.60 -29.64 3.06
CA LEU A 124 -20.18 -28.58 2.15
C LEU A 124 -18.69 -28.27 2.27
N GLU A 125 -18.13 -28.31 3.49
CA GLU A 125 -16.71 -28.08 3.72
C GLU A 125 -15.82 -29.15 3.07
N GLU A 126 -16.25 -30.43 3.12
CA GLU A 126 -15.56 -31.55 2.47
C GLU A 126 -15.65 -31.43 0.96
N GLU A 127 -16.84 -31.14 0.42
CA GLU A 127 -17.03 -30.94 -1.02
C GLU A 127 -16.17 -29.77 -1.54
N LEU A 128 -16.12 -28.66 -0.79
CA LEU A 128 -15.24 -27.55 -1.14
C LEU A 128 -13.78 -28.01 -1.14
N ALA A 129 -13.29 -28.65 -0.08
CA ALA A 129 -11.91 -29.15 0.01
C ALA A 129 -11.54 -30.06 -1.17
N GLU A 130 -12.42 -31.00 -1.53
CA GLU A 130 -12.24 -31.88 -2.69
C GLU A 130 -12.15 -31.09 -4.00
N LEU A 131 -13.04 -30.12 -4.24
CA LEU A 131 -13.01 -29.28 -5.43
C LEU A 131 -11.72 -28.47 -5.55
N TRP A 132 -11.18 -28.00 -4.44
CA TRP A 132 -9.91 -27.28 -4.44
C TRP A 132 -8.72 -28.20 -4.72
N GLN A 133 -8.74 -29.42 -4.19
CA GLN A 133 -7.72 -30.42 -4.51
C GLN A 133 -7.75 -30.78 -6.00
N ARG A 134 -8.94 -30.90 -6.60
CA ARG A 134 -9.10 -31.12 -8.04
C ARG A 134 -8.56 -29.96 -8.87
N ALA A 135 -8.86 -28.71 -8.48
CA ALA A 135 -8.28 -27.54 -9.14
C ALA A 135 -6.74 -27.55 -9.08
N CYS A 136 -6.15 -27.90 -7.92
CA CYS A 136 -4.70 -28.05 -7.78
C CYS A 136 -4.11 -29.23 -8.58
N SER A 137 -4.95 -30.13 -9.07
CA SER A 137 -4.57 -31.30 -9.88
C SER A 137 -4.87 -31.10 -11.38
N TRP A 138 -4.93 -29.83 -11.84
CA TRP A 138 -5.15 -29.44 -13.24
C TRP A 138 -6.57 -29.74 -13.77
N GLU A 139 -7.57 -29.80 -12.88
CA GLU A 139 -9.00 -29.87 -13.23
C GLU A 139 -9.73 -28.55 -12.91
N GLU A 140 -9.11 -27.41 -13.22
CA GLU A 140 -9.60 -26.09 -12.83
C GLU A 140 -10.99 -25.79 -13.40
N GLU A 141 -11.26 -26.17 -14.64
CA GLU A 141 -12.55 -25.92 -15.30
C GLU A 141 -13.71 -26.67 -14.63
N THR A 142 -13.49 -27.94 -14.28
CA THR A 142 -14.52 -28.73 -13.60
C THR A 142 -14.75 -28.24 -12.18
N ALA A 143 -13.67 -27.91 -11.46
CA ALA A 143 -13.76 -27.33 -10.13
C ALA A 143 -14.48 -25.98 -10.15
N TYR A 144 -14.15 -25.09 -11.10
CA TYR A 144 -14.77 -23.79 -11.26
C TYR A 144 -16.27 -23.89 -11.52
N ARG A 145 -16.69 -24.66 -12.53
CA ARG A 145 -18.12 -24.84 -12.84
C ARG A 145 -18.90 -25.35 -11.64
N ARG A 146 -18.35 -26.31 -10.89
CA ARG A 146 -19.01 -26.84 -9.69
C ARG A 146 -19.06 -25.82 -8.55
N LEU A 147 -18.02 -25.01 -8.35
CA LEU A 147 -18.03 -23.92 -7.38
C LEU A 147 -19.07 -22.85 -7.73
N VAL A 148 -19.26 -22.54 -9.02
CA VAL A 148 -20.33 -21.63 -9.48
C VAL A 148 -21.71 -22.20 -9.16
N GLU A 149 -21.95 -23.50 -9.33
CA GLU A 149 -23.19 -24.15 -8.90
C GLU A 149 -23.40 -24.09 -7.38
N LEU A 150 -22.33 -24.34 -6.60
CA LEU A 150 -22.40 -24.27 -5.14
C LEU A 150 -22.67 -22.86 -4.64
N HIS A 151 -22.11 -21.84 -5.29
CA HIS A 151 -22.39 -20.44 -4.99
C HIS A 151 -23.90 -20.13 -5.11
N GLN A 152 -24.55 -20.63 -6.17
CA GLN A 152 -26.00 -20.42 -6.36
C GLN A 152 -26.84 -21.07 -5.25
N ARG A 153 -26.39 -22.22 -4.71
CA ARG A 153 -27.08 -22.93 -3.62
C ARG A 153 -26.76 -22.37 -2.24
N HIS A 154 -25.56 -21.84 -2.05
CA HIS A 154 -25.05 -21.35 -0.77
C HIS A 154 -24.50 -19.91 -0.88
N PRO A 155 -25.34 -18.92 -1.25
CA PRO A 155 -24.87 -17.58 -1.58
C PRO A 155 -24.22 -16.84 -0.40
N ALA A 156 -24.50 -17.21 0.85
CA ALA A 156 -23.90 -16.58 2.02
C ALA A 156 -22.53 -17.14 2.42
N ASN A 157 -22.05 -18.22 1.77
CA ASN A 157 -20.78 -18.85 2.16
C ASN A 157 -19.58 -18.14 1.49
N GLN A 158 -18.75 -17.50 2.31
CA GLN A 158 -17.61 -16.69 1.86
C GLN A 158 -16.47 -17.52 1.24
N ASP A 159 -16.29 -18.77 1.66
CA ASP A 159 -15.21 -19.62 1.17
C ASP A 159 -15.37 -19.97 -0.31
N ILE A 160 -16.63 -20.03 -0.78
CA ILE A 160 -16.93 -20.26 -2.19
C ILE A 160 -16.39 -19.09 -3.04
N TYR A 161 -16.66 -17.85 -2.62
CA TYR A 161 -16.18 -16.66 -3.33
C TYR A 161 -14.66 -16.52 -3.27
N LEU A 162 -14.03 -16.88 -2.14
CA LEU A 162 -12.57 -16.88 -2.03
C LEU A 162 -11.93 -17.84 -3.03
N ARG A 163 -12.48 -19.06 -3.15
CA ARG A 163 -11.97 -20.07 -4.10
C ARG A 163 -12.22 -19.65 -5.55
N LEU A 164 -13.41 -19.13 -5.87
CA LEU A 164 -13.72 -18.58 -7.20
C LEU A 164 -12.81 -17.40 -7.56
N TYR A 165 -12.55 -16.49 -6.62
CA TYR A 165 -11.60 -15.40 -6.79
C TYR A 165 -10.22 -15.93 -7.19
N TRP A 166 -9.67 -16.90 -6.45
CA TRP A 166 -8.33 -17.42 -6.74
C TRP A 166 -8.26 -18.15 -8.07
N LEU A 167 -9.30 -18.91 -8.44
CA LEU A 167 -9.34 -19.56 -9.75
C LEU A 167 -9.39 -18.53 -10.89
N SER A 168 -10.27 -17.53 -10.80
CA SER A 168 -10.35 -16.47 -11.81
C SER A 168 -9.10 -15.58 -11.87
N ALA A 169 -8.39 -15.40 -10.75
CA ALA A 169 -7.15 -14.63 -10.71
C ALA A 169 -5.96 -15.38 -11.32
N LEU A 170 -5.91 -16.71 -11.16
CA LEU A 170 -4.80 -17.54 -11.63
C LEU A 170 -5.02 -18.08 -13.04
N VAL A 171 -6.27 -18.31 -13.44
CA VAL A 171 -6.67 -18.88 -14.73
C VAL A 171 -7.86 -18.09 -15.29
N PRO A 172 -7.61 -16.86 -15.80
CA PRO A 172 -8.68 -15.98 -16.29
C PRO A 172 -9.44 -16.55 -17.50
N GLU A 173 -8.88 -17.55 -18.20
CA GLU A 173 -9.52 -18.22 -19.35
C GLU A 173 -10.75 -19.05 -18.97
N LEU A 174 -10.91 -19.40 -17.68
CA LEU A 174 -12.05 -20.18 -17.19
C LEU A 174 -13.39 -19.49 -17.42
N ASP A 175 -13.40 -18.16 -17.33
CA ASP A 175 -14.58 -17.33 -17.53
C ASP A 175 -14.15 -15.89 -17.89
N PRO A 176 -13.99 -15.58 -19.19
CA PRO A 176 -13.55 -14.26 -19.63
C PRO A 176 -14.51 -13.12 -19.29
N GLU A 177 -15.77 -13.44 -18.96
CA GLU A 177 -16.79 -12.43 -18.64
C GLU A 177 -16.78 -12.03 -17.16
N VAL A 178 -16.21 -12.86 -16.27
CA VAL A 178 -16.22 -12.64 -14.83
C VAL A 178 -14.80 -12.57 -14.28
N THR A 179 -14.41 -11.40 -13.80
CA THR A 179 -13.09 -11.22 -13.20
C THR A 179 -13.03 -11.66 -11.75
N ALA A 180 -11.82 -11.87 -11.24
CA ALA A 180 -11.59 -12.15 -9.84
C ALA A 180 -12.24 -11.11 -8.91
N CYS A 181 -12.11 -9.81 -9.24
CA CYS A 181 -12.72 -8.74 -8.47
C CYS A 181 -14.27 -8.78 -8.48
N ASP A 182 -14.89 -9.24 -9.58
CA ASP A 182 -16.34 -9.42 -9.64
C ASP A 182 -16.82 -10.48 -8.63
N TRP A 183 -16.06 -11.56 -8.42
CA TRP A 183 -16.36 -12.55 -7.39
C TRP A 183 -16.26 -11.98 -5.98
N LEU A 184 -15.27 -11.13 -5.71
CA LEU A 184 -15.15 -10.45 -4.42
C LEU A 184 -16.34 -9.51 -4.17
N ALA A 185 -16.74 -8.72 -5.16
CA ALA A 185 -17.89 -7.82 -5.05
C ALA A 185 -19.19 -8.60 -4.81
N ARG A 186 -19.42 -9.70 -5.55
CA ARG A 186 -20.57 -10.59 -5.32
C ARG A 186 -20.58 -11.16 -3.91
N GLY A 187 -19.44 -11.66 -3.44
CA GLY A 187 -19.33 -12.22 -2.09
C GLY A 187 -19.57 -11.19 -1.00
N LEU A 188 -19.01 -10.00 -1.14
CA LEU A 188 -19.23 -8.88 -0.22
C LEU A 188 -20.70 -8.50 -0.14
N ARG A 189 -21.39 -8.38 -1.27
CA ARG A 189 -22.83 -8.09 -1.30
C ARG A 189 -23.64 -9.17 -0.59
N ALA A 190 -23.28 -10.44 -0.81
CA ALA A 190 -23.98 -11.56 -0.18
C ALA A 190 -23.76 -11.63 1.35
N THR A 191 -22.68 -11.06 1.86
CA THR A 191 -22.34 -11.07 3.30
C THR A 191 -22.48 -9.71 3.98
N GLY A 192 -23.24 -8.79 3.38
CA GLY A 192 -23.52 -7.48 3.95
C GLY A 192 -22.27 -6.62 4.15
N LEU A 193 -21.30 -6.73 3.24
CA LEU A 193 -20.04 -5.99 3.20
C LEU A 193 -19.07 -6.28 4.36
N THR A 194 -19.23 -7.43 5.04
CA THR A 194 -18.39 -7.84 6.17
C THR A 194 -17.51 -9.05 5.85
N GLY A 195 -16.52 -9.32 6.72
CA GLY A 195 -15.68 -10.53 6.66
C GLY A 195 -14.35 -10.36 5.90
N PRO A 196 -13.60 -11.47 5.71
CA PRO A 196 -12.26 -11.47 5.12
C PRO A 196 -12.19 -10.96 3.67
N LEU A 197 -13.28 -11.09 2.90
CA LEU A 197 -13.37 -10.58 1.53
C LEU A 197 -13.10 -9.09 1.43
N ARG A 198 -13.38 -8.33 2.50
CA ARG A 198 -13.28 -6.87 2.52
C ARG A 198 -11.83 -6.38 2.35
N GLU A 199 -10.91 -6.96 3.11
CA GLU A 199 -9.49 -6.59 3.03
C GLU A 199 -8.87 -7.06 1.71
N LEU A 200 -9.29 -8.23 1.21
CA LEU A 200 -8.84 -8.73 -0.09
C LEU A 200 -9.31 -7.83 -1.23
N TYR A 201 -10.59 -7.44 -1.23
CA TYR A 201 -11.15 -6.49 -2.21
C TYR A 201 -10.41 -5.16 -2.16
N ARG A 202 -10.18 -4.59 -0.97
CA ARG A 202 -9.42 -3.34 -0.81
C ARG A 202 -8.03 -3.44 -1.44
N ARG A 203 -7.32 -4.55 -1.24
CA ARG A 203 -5.99 -4.77 -1.84
C ARG A 203 -6.08 -4.90 -3.35
N GLU A 204 -7.07 -5.65 -3.85
CA GLU A 204 -7.29 -5.85 -5.28
C GLU A 204 -7.47 -4.51 -6.00
N ILE A 205 -8.41 -3.68 -5.55
CA ILE A 205 -8.67 -2.37 -6.18
C ILE A 205 -7.55 -1.34 -5.94
N THR A 206 -6.70 -1.57 -4.93
CA THR A 206 -5.50 -0.76 -4.72
C THR A 206 -4.43 -1.12 -5.76
N ALA A 207 -4.30 -2.40 -6.12
CA ALA A 207 -3.36 -2.88 -7.12
C ALA A 207 -3.86 -2.61 -8.55
N ASP A 208 -5.16 -2.80 -8.79
CA ASP A 208 -5.85 -2.51 -10.04
C ASP A 208 -7.02 -1.52 -9.82
N PRO A 209 -6.76 -0.21 -9.96
CA PRO A 209 -7.80 0.82 -9.83
C PRO A 209 -8.97 0.68 -10.81
N GLU A 210 -8.77 0.08 -11.99
CA GLU A 210 -9.85 -0.05 -12.98
C GLU A 210 -10.92 -1.03 -12.49
N ALA A 211 -10.51 -2.08 -11.77
CA ALA A 211 -11.43 -3.02 -11.14
C ALA A 211 -12.42 -2.32 -10.21
N ALA A 212 -11.99 -1.26 -9.52
CA ALA A 212 -12.85 -0.49 -8.62
C ALA A 212 -13.95 0.29 -9.34
N LEU A 213 -13.82 0.57 -10.65
CA LEU A 213 -14.75 1.38 -11.43
C LEU A 213 -15.84 0.55 -12.13
N ARG A 214 -15.72 -0.77 -12.10
CA ARG A 214 -16.67 -1.70 -12.74
C ARG A 214 -18.09 -1.59 -12.15
N PRO A 215 -19.12 -2.04 -12.90
CA PRO A 215 -20.51 -2.04 -12.41
C PRO A 215 -20.70 -2.88 -11.14
N SER A 216 -19.95 -3.97 -10.98
CA SER A 216 -19.99 -4.84 -9.79
C SER A 216 -19.62 -4.07 -8.52
N SER A 217 -18.63 -3.18 -8.60
CA SER A 217 -18.23 -2.29 -7.50
C SER A 217 -19.28 -1.23 -7.18
N THR A 218 -19.98 -0.68 -8.18
CA THR A 218 -21.09 0.27 -7.96
C THR A 218 -22.22 -0.37 -7.16
N GLN A 219 -22.54 -1.64 -7.44
CA GLN A 219 -23.59 -2.38 -6.71
C GLN A 219 -23.29 -2.54 -5.22
N LEU A 220 -22.03 -2.42 -4.78
CA LEU A 220 -21.69 -2.45 -3.36
C LEU A 220 -22.24 -1.23 -2.60
N LEU A 221 -22.39 -0.09 -3.28
CA LEU A 221 -22.91 1.14 -2.68
C LEU A 221 -24.43 1.09 -2.45
N GLU A 222 -25.13 0.20 -3.15
CA GLU A 222 -26.57 -0.03 -3.02
C GLU A 222 -26.91 -1.15 -2.04
N CYS A 223 -25.90 -1.79 -1.45
CA CYS A 223 -26.09 -2.90 -0.52
C CYS A 223 -26.76 -2.41 0.77
N PRO A 224 -27.78 -3.13 1.32
CA PRO A 224 -28.38 -2.80 2.61
C PRO A 224 -27.41 -3.14 3.75
N ALA A 225 -26.45 -2.25 3.98
CA ALA A 225 -25.41 -2.37 5.01
C ALA A 225 -25.36 -1.09 5.86
N ARG A 226 -24.59 -1.13 6.96
CA ARG A 226 -24.37 0.06 7.80
C ARG A 226 -23.69 1.15 6.97
N ALA A 227 -24.13 2.41 7.11
CA ALA A 227 -23.62 3.51 6.31
C ALA A 227 -22.10 3.68 6.43
N GLY A 228 -21.50 3.42 7.60
CA GLY A 228 -20.04 3.42 7.76
C GLY A 228 -19.31 2.41 6.88
N LEU A 229 -19.87 1.21 6.68
CA LEU A 229 -19.27 0.22 5.78
C LEU A 229 -19.35 0.70 4.33
N ILE A 230 -20.52 1.18 3.91
CA ILE A 230 -20.74 1.73 2.56
C ILE A 230 -19.78 2.89 2.31
N ALA A 231 -19.58 3.75 3.30
CA ALA A 231 -18.67 4.88 3.23
C ALA A 231 -17.21 4.46 3.01
N ASP A 232 -16.75 3.39 3.67
CA ASP A 232 -15.41 2.85 3.45
C ASP A 232 -15.21 2.37 2.00
N PHE A 233 -16.20 1.66 1.43
CA PHE A 233 -16.13 1.20 0.05
C PHE A 233 -16.17 2.35 -0.96
N ALA A 234 -17.01 3.35 -0.72
CA ALA A 234 -17.04 4.58 -1.51
C ALA A 234 -15.67 5.27 -1.48
N GLY A 235 -15.06 5.41 -0.30
CA GLY A 235 -13.73 5.97 -0.13
C GLY A 235 -12.67 5.24 -0.96
N TRP A 236 -12.63 3.90 -0.92
CA TRP A 236 -11.67 3.13 -1.73
C TRP A 236 -11.92 3.27 -3.23
N ARG A 237 -13.18 3.23 -3.67
CA ARG A 237 -13.56 3.43 -5.07
C ARG A 237 -13.19 4.83 -5.55
N TRP A 238 -13.39 5.87 -4.74
CA TRP A 238 -13.03 7.24 -5.09
C TRP A 238 -11.53 7.47 -5.12
N GLN A 239 -10.76 6.80 -4.25
CA GLN A 239 -9.30 6.80 -4.34
C GLN A 239 -8.83 6.22 -5.67
N ALA A 240 -9.46 5.12 -6.14
CA ALA A 240 -9.19 4.53 -7.45
C ALA A 240 -9.62 5.45 -8.60
N ALA A 241 -10.82 6.02 -8.53
CA ALA A 241 -11.31 7.00 -9.51
C ALA A 241 -10.37 8.21 -9.62
N GLY A 242 -9.86 8.70 -8.50
CA GLY A 242 -8.85 9.76 -8.47
C GLY A 242 -7.49 9.35 -9.02
N ARG A 243 -7.12 8.04 -9.02
CA ARG A 243 -5.89 7.55 -9.70
C ARG A 243 -6.03 7.71 -11.22
N LEU A 244 -7.23 7.45 -11.72
CA LEU A 244 -7.57 7.38 -13.14
C LEU A 244 -8.20 8.68 -13.67
N GLU A 245 -8.27 9.72 -12.83
CA GLU A 245 -8.90 11.00 -13.10
C GLU A 245 -10.37 10.90 -13.60
N GLN A 246 -11.10 9.86 -13.17
CA GLN A 246 -12.51 9.60 -13.54
C GLN A 246 -13.47 10.25 -12.53
N TRP A 247 -13.58 11.58 -12.55
CA TRP A 247 -14.32 12.35 -11.52
C TRP A 247 -15.84 12.16 -11.56
N ASP A 248 -16.38 11.81 -12.72
CA ASP A 248 -17.80 11.52 -12.92
C ASP A 248 -18.27 10.33 -12.07
N VAL A 249 -17.40 9.35 -11.83
CA VAL A 249 -17.67 8.22 -10.93
C VAL A 249 -18.03 8.72 -9.53
N ILE A 250 -17.24 9.66 -8.97
CA ILE A 250 -17.50 10.25 -7.65
C ILE A 250 -18.85 10.97 -7.65
N GLY A 251 -19.15 11.71 -8.73
CA GLY A 251 -20.41 12.41 -8.89
C GLY A 251 -21.63 11.48 -8.92
N ASN A 252 -21.53 10.35 -9.62
CA ASN A 252 -22.58 9.34 -9.72
C ASN A 252 -22.77 8.62 -8.37
N ASP A 253 -21.67 8.21 -7.73
CA ASP A 253 -21.70 7.55 -6.42
C ASP A 253 -22.33 8.45 -5.35
N LEU A 254 -22.00 9.75 -5.32
CA LEU A 254 -22.64 10.72 -4.42
C LEU A 254 -24.16 10.85 -4.66
N GLN A 255 -24.66 10.62 -5.87
CA GLN A 255 -26.11 10.62 -6.12
C GLN A 255 -26.79 9.37 -5.55
N ILE A 256 -26.15 8.21 -5.68
CA ILE A 256 -26.62 6.95 -5.10
C ILE A 256 -26.67 7.08 -3.56
N LEU A 257 -25.56 7.51 -2.96
CA LEU A 257 -25.39 7.59 -1.52
C LEU A 257 -26.26 8.65 -0.84
N ARG A 258 -26.59 9.74 -1.55
CA ARG A 258 -27.48 10.79 -1.00
C ARG A 258 -28.86 10.27 -0.62
N ARG A 259 -29.37 9.23 -1.31
CA ARG A 259 -30.69 8.65 -0.99
C ARG A 259 -30.69 7.77 0.25
N GLY A 260 -29.57 7.12 0.56
CA GLY A 260 -29.48 6.12 1.64
C GLY A 260 -28.68 6.56 2.86
N VAL A 261 -27.74 7.49 2.74
CA VAL A 261 -26.86 7.91 3.85
C VAL A 261 -27.19 9.32 4.33
N ALA A 262 -27.44 10.26 3.42
CA ALA A 262 -27.60 11.67 3.78
C ALA A 262 -28.81 11.95 4.69
N LEU A 263 -29.88 11.18 4.54
CA LEU A 263 -31.12 11.37 5.30
C LEU A 263 -31.07 10.75 6.70
N ASP A 264 -30.32 9.66 6.86
CA ASP A 264 -30.36 8.84 8.07
C ASP A 264 -29.13 9.06 8.96
N GLU A 265 -27.97 9.38 8.38
CA GLU A 265 -26.68 9.50 9.08
C GLU A 265 -25.86 10.71 8.58
N GLU A 266 -26.32 11.93 8.88
CA GLU A 266 -25.70 13.20 8.41
C GLU A 266 -24.19 13.29 8.68
N GLU A 267 -23.70 12.79 9.83
CA GLU A 267 -22.26 12.79 10.13
C GLU A 267 -21.46 11.94 9.14
N ILE A 268 -21.97 10.75 8.79
CA ILE A 268 -21.32 9.88 7.80
C ILE A 268 -21.40 10.51 6.42
N TRP A 269 -22.51 11.17 6.10
CA TRP A 269 -22.65 11.92 4.86
C TRP A 269 -21.63 13.04 4.73
N VAL A 270 -21.40 13.84 5.78
CA VAL A 270 -20.35 14.87 5.76
C VAL A 270 -18.98 14.22 5.58
N ARG A 271 -18.66 13.14 6.29
CA ARG A 271 -17.38 12.42 6.09
C ARG A 271 -17.21 11.92 4.65
N LEU A 272 -18.29 11.49 3.99
CA LEU A 272 -18.27 11.14 2.58
C LEU A 272 -18.00 12.36 1.68
N LEU A 273 -18.65 13.49 1.92
CA LEU A 273 -18.36 14.72 1.18
C LEU A 273 -16.90 15.15 1.34
N LEU A 274 -16.35 15.06 2.55
CA LEU A 274 -14.95 15.38 2.83
C LEU A 274 -14.01 14.41 2.07
N ALA A 275 -14.28 13.11 2.10
CA ALA A 275 -13.51 12.11 1.35
C ALA A 275 -13.59 12.31 -0.17
N ALA A 276 -14.73 12.75 -0.70
CA ALA A 276 -14.87 13.12 -2.11
C ALA A 276 -14.05 14.38 -2.42
N VAL A 277 -14.08 15.39 -1.54
CA VAL A 277 -13.29 16.62 -1.67
C VAL A 277 -11.79 16.34 -1.68
N ASP A 278 -11.30 15.40 -0.85
CA ASP A 278 -9.89 14.97 -0.85
C ASP A 278 -9.39 14.54 -2.24
N GLN A 279 -10.26 13.91 -3.03
CA GLN A 279 -9.93 13.51 -4.41
C GLN A 279 -10.16 14.66 -5.40
N LEU A 280 -11.34 15.29 -5.34
CA LEU A 280 -11.77 16.32 -6.30
C LEU A 280 -10.97 17.63 -6.18
N ALA A 281 -10.29 17.87 -5.05
CA ALA A 281 -9.42 19.02 -4.84
C ALA A 281 -8.29 19.11 -5.86
N TRP A 282 -7.92 18.01 -6.51
CA TRP A 282 -6.82 17.92 -7.47
C TRP A 282 -7.30 17.86 -8.94
N ALA A 283 -8.62 17.89 -9.18
CA ALA A 283 -9.16 17.84 -10.52
C ALA A 283 -8.75 19.07 -11.35
N LYS A 284 -8.24 18.79 -12.56
CA LYS A 284 -7.84 19.77 -13.59
C LYS A 284 -8.98 20.11 -14.55
N ASP A 285 -10.00 19.27 -14.65
CA ASP A 285 -11.11 19.42 -15.57
C ASP A 285 -12.29 20.23 -14.97
N LYS A 286 -13.28 20.54 -15.80
CA LYS A 286 -14.47 21.28 -15.36
C LYS A 286 -15.36 20.43 -14.45
N THR A 287 -15.48 19.14 -14.73
CA THR A 287 -16.37 18.21 -14.01
C THR A 287 -15.99 18.12 -12.55
N GLY A 288 -14.72 17.82 -12.25
CA GLY A 288 -14.25 17.71 -10.87
C GLY A 288 -14.34 19.03 -10.11
N ARG A 289 -14.09 20.18 -10.77
CA ARG A 289 -14.27 21.50 -10.15
C ARG A 289 -15.72 21.79 -9.74
N VAL A 290 -16.68 21.44 -10.59
CA VAL A 290 -18.12 21.63 -10.30
C VAL A 290 -18.55 20.73 -9.15
N LEU A 291 -18.17 19.44 -9.19
CA LEU A 291 -18.47 18.49 -8.11
C LEU A 291 -17.87 18.94 -6.78
N ARG A 292 -16.61 19.37 -6.78
CA ARG A 292 -15.95 19.90 -5.59
C ARG A 292 -16.70 21.09 -4.99
N LYS A 293 -17.07 22.08 -5.82
CA LYS A 293 -17.83 23.25 -5.36
C LYS A 293 -19.14 22.84 -4.69
N ARG A 294 -19.87 21.92 -5.31
CA ARG A 294 -21.11 21.37 -4.77
C ARG A 294 -20.90 20.68 -3.41
N CYS A 295 -19.81 19.91 -3.25
CA CYS A 295 -19.52 19.26 -1.97
C CYS A 295 -19.25 20.30 -0.88
N TYR A 296 -18.47 21.36 -1.17
CA TYR A 296 -18.26 22.45 -0.21
C TYR A 296 -19.56 23.14 0.18
N GLU A 297 -20.40 23.48 -0.79
CA GLU A 297 -21.70 24.13 -0.53
C GLU A 297 -22.61 23.26 0.37
N GLU A 298 -22.56 21.93 0.20
CA GLU A 298 -23.34 20.98 1.01
C GLU A 298 -22.77 20.83 2.43
N ILE A 299 -21.44 20.84 2.60
CA ILE A 299 -20.79 20.85 3.93
C ILE A 299 -21.14 22.15 4.68
N GLU A 300 -21.08 23.31 4.00
CA GLU A 300 -21.38 24.62 4.59
C GLU A 300 -22.85 24.76 5.05
N GLN A 301 -23.76 23.91 4.56
CA GLN A 301 -25.17 23.87 4.97
C GLN A 301 -25.41 23.08 6.27
N LEU A 302 -24.39 22.43 6.84
CA LEU A 302 -24.51 21.58 8.04
C LEU A 302 -23.65 22.09 9.22
N PRO A 303 -23.81 23.35 9.66
CA PRO A 303 -22.93 23.96 10.66
C PRO A 303 -23.05 23.32 12.05
N HIS A 304 -24.17 22.67 12.38
CA HIS A 304 -24.37 21.99 13.66
C HIS A 304 -23.44 20.79 13.88
N LEU A 305 -22.80 20.29 12.81
CA LEU A 305 -21.80 19.22 12.89
C LEU A 305 -20.37 19.75 13.11
N GLY A 306 -20.17 21.08 13.12
CA GLY A 306 -18.86 21.71 13.22
C GLY A 306 -18.04 21.22 14.42
N ASP A 307 -18.61 21.26 15.63
CA ASP A 307 -17.92 20.86 16.86
C ASP A 307 -17.52 19.37 16.85
N ARG A 308 -18.31 18.52 16.20
CA ARG A 308 -18.07 17.07 16.15
C ARG A 308 -17.02 16.68 15.12
N LEU A 309 -16.92 17.48 14.05
CA LEU A 309 -16.05 17.23 12.89
C LEU A 309 -14.94 18.27 12.76
N ASN A 310 -14.58 18.97 13.85
CA ASN A 310 -13.64 20.09 13.81
C ASN A 310 -12.32 19.71 13.14
N ARG A 311 -11.77 18.53 13.47
CA ARG A 311 -10.50 18.06 12.88
C ARG A 311 -10.61 17.81 11.38
N GLU A 312 -11.71 17.21 10.95
CA GLU A 312 -11.94 16.91 9.54
C GLU A 312 -12.23 18.20 8.74
N LEU A 313 -12.86 19.20 9.35
CA LEU A 313 -13.06 20.53 8.76
C LEU A 313 -11.74 21.31 8.67
N ASP A 314 -10.91 21.31 9.71
CA ASP A 314 -9.56 21.91 9.69
C ASP A 314 -8.71 21.30 8.55
N HIS A 315 -8.77 19.98 8.38
CA HIS A 315 -8.08 19.26 7.29
C HIS A 315 -8.54 19.75 5.91
N VAL A 316 -9.83 20.01 5.75
CA VAL A 316 -10.39 20.50 4.48
C VAL A 316 -10.07 21.97 4.22
N GLU A 317 -9.99 22.81 5.25
CA GLU A 317 -9.47 24.18 5.10
C GLU A 317 -8.02 24.17 4.62
N LEU A 318 -7.17 23.34 5.23
CA LEU A 318 -5.81 23.15 4.78
C LEU A 318 -5.76 22.63 3.32
N LEU A 319 -6.61 21.67 2.96
CA LEU A 319 -6.71 21.19 1.57
C LEU A 319 -7.10 22.31 0.58
N ARG A 320 -8.01 23.21 0.98
CA ARG A 320 -8.38 24.36 0.15
C ARG A 320 -7.18 25.25 -0.10
N GLU A 321 -6.40 25.55 0.93
CA GLU A 321 -5.18 26.36 0.81
C GLU A 321 -4.13 25.67 -0.07
N VAL A 322 -3.79 24.41 0.23
CA VAL A 322 -2.77 23.66 -0.52
C VAL A 322 -3.19 23.46 -1.98
N SER A 323 -4.45 23.14 -2.25
CA SER A 323 -4.94 22.92 -3.62
C SER A 323 -5.12 24.22 -4.42
N ALA A 324 -5.32 25.36 -3.76
CA ALA A 324 -5.28 26.68 -4.40
C ALA A 324 -3.84 27.05 -4.77
N ALA A 325 -2.92 26.93 -3.81
CA ALA A 325 -1.48 27.11 -4.00
C ALA A 325 -0.93 26.24 -5.14
N TRP A 326 -1.30 24.96 -5.17
CA TRP A 326 -0.89 24.01 -6.20
C TRP A 326 -1.33 24.42 -7.61
N ARG A 327 -2.55 24.95 -7.78
CA ARG A 327 -3.03 25.44 -9.09
C ARG A 327 -2.31 26.69 -9.57
N ALA A 328 -1.69 27.42 -8.64
CA ALA A 328 -0.96 28.64 -8.92
C ALA A 328 0.49 28.35 -9.35
N LEU A 329 0.98 27.11 -9.25
CA LEU A 329 2.33 26.72 -9.69
C LEU A 329 2.50 26.88 -11.20
N GLU A 330 3.70 27.29 -11.61
CA GLU A 330 4.08 27.49 -13.00
C GLU A 330 4.63 26.18 -13.60
N PRO A 331 3.94 25.56 -14.57
CA PRO A 331 4.35 24.26 -15.11
C PRO A 331 5.66 24.30 -15.90
N ASP A 332 6.08 25.47 -16.36
CA ASP A 332 7.32 25.64 -17.13
C ASP A 332 8.57 25.74 -16.24
N HIS A 333 8.39 25.92 -14.92
CA HIS A 333 9.50 25.99 -13.99
C HIS A 333 9.93 24.58 -13.52
N TRP A 334 11.22 24.25 -13.68
CA TRP A 334 11.77 22.89 -13.55
C TRP A 334 11.43 22.18 -12.23
N LEU A 335 11.40 22.89 -11.11
CA LEU A 335 11.06 22.32 -9.80
C LEU A 335 9.55 22.36 -9.53
N GLU A 336 8.85 23.37 -10.03
CA GLU A 336 7.42 23.53 -9.76
C GLU A 336 6.59 22.48 -10.49
N ALA A 337 7.03 22.06 -11.69
CA ALA A 337 6.43 20.93 -12.39
C ALA A 337 6.46 19.63 -11.56
N GLU A 338 7.61 19.32 -10.94
CA GLU A 338 7.75 18.10 -10.13
C GLU A 338 7.02 18.22 -8.78
N LEU A 339 6.92 19.43 -8.21
CA LEU A 339 6.04 19.69 -7.07
C LEU A 339 4.56 19.54 -7.45
N ALA A 340 4.17 19.99 -8.65
CA ALA A 340 2.80 19.86 -9.14
C ALA A 340 2.39 18.39 -9.28
N ASP A 341 3.32 17.49 -9.57
CA ASP A 341 3.09 16.04 -9.58
C ASP A 341 3.13 15.44 -8.16
N LEU A 342 4.07 15.86 -7.32
CA LEU A 342 4.27 15.31 -5.98
C LEU A 342 3.11 15.64 -5.03
N ILE A 343 2.65 16.89 -5.01
CA ILE A 343 1.75 17.40 -3.97
C ILE A 343 0.40 16.65 -3.94
N PRO A 344 -0.33 16.49 -5.06
CA PRO A 344 -1.57 15.71 -5.07
C PRO A 344 -1.38 14.25 -4.64
N LEU A 345 -0.29 13.62 -5.08
CA LEU A 345 0.05 12.24 -4.69
C LEU A 345 0.31 12.15 -3.19
N SER A 346 1.05 13.10 -2.63
CA SER A 346 1.37 13.13 -1.21
C SER A 346 0.15 13.26 -0.29
N TRP A 347 -0.95 13.82 -0.82
CA TRP A 347 -2.19 13.98 -0.08
C TRP A 347 -3.06 12.72 -0.11
N THR A 348 -3.10 12.05 -1.26
CA THR A 348 -4.08 10.99 -1.54
C THR A 348 -3.51 9.58 -1.47
N ARG A 349 -2.18 9.43 -1.37
CA ARG A 349 -1.48 8.14 -1.48
C ARG A 349 -0.62 7.84 -0.28
N SER A 350 -0.29 6.57 -0.12
CA SER A 350 0.67 6.14 0.89
C SER A 350 2.08 6.62 0.56
N LEU A 351 2.92 6.82 1.57
CA LEU A 351 4.32 7.23 1.37
C LEU A 351 5.08 6.29 0.41
N THR A 352 4.78 4.99 0.45
CA THR A 352 5.38 3.98 -0.44
C THR A 352 5.14 4.30 -1.92
N GLU A 353 3.93 4.73 -2.26
CA GLU A 353 3.55 5.10 -3.63
C GLU A 353 4.15 6.47 -4.03
N VAL A 354 4.21 7.40 -3.07
CA VAL A 354 4.74 8.76 -3.28
C VAL A 354 6.27 8.77 -3.43
N ARG A 355 6.95 7.74 -2.90
CA ARG A 355 8.42 7.67 -2.81
C ARG A 355 9.12 7.95 -4.13
N ALA A 356 8.62 7.41 -5.25
CA ALA A 356 9.26 7.62 -6.55
C ALA A 356 9.22 9.09 -6.99
N ALA A 357 8.07 9.76 -6.84
CA ALA A 357 7.92 11.18 -7.14
C ALA A 357 8.76 12.05 -6.18
N LEU A 358 8.75 11.70 -4.89
CA LEU A 358 9.58 12.40 -3.89
C LEU A 358 11.06 12.33 -4.24
N LEU A 359 11.59 11.14 -4.59
CA LEU A 359 12.99 10.97 -4.97
C LEU A 359 13.40 11.80 -6.20
N LYS A 360 12.48 12.06 -7.15
CA LYS A 360 12.74 12.98 -8.26
C LYS A 360 12.96 14.40 -7.77
N VAL A 361 12.05 14.90 -6.91
CA VAL A 361 12.17 16.23 -6.29
C VAL A 361 13.48 16.33 -5.49
N LEU A 362 13.76 15.35 -4.63
CA LEU A 362 14.98 15.29 -3.82
C LEU A 362 16.25 15.34 -4.69
N LYS A 363 16.28 14.56 -5.77
CA LYS A 363 17.40 14.53 -6.72
C LYS A 363 17.64 15.90 -7.35
N LEU A 364 16.60 16.56 -7.82
CA LEU A 364 16.75 17.86 -8.48
C LEU A 364 17.19 18.95 -7.49
N VAL A 365 16.63 18.95 -6.27
CA VAL A 365 17.06 19.85 -5.18
C VAL A 365 18.53 19.61 -4.84
N ALA A 366 18.97 18.35 -4.72
CA ALA A 366 20.37 18.02 -4.45
C ALA A 366 21.33 18.42 -5.59
N GLN A 367 20.86 18.41 -6.84
CA GLN A 367 21.65 18.84 -8.00
C GLN A 367 21.82 20.36 -8.09
N GLN A 368 20.82 21.13 -7.66
CA GLN A 368 20.85 22.59 -7.70
C GLN A 368 20.27 23.21 -6.40
N PRO A 369 20.96 23.09 -5.24
CA PRO A 369 20.40 23.53 -3.96
C PRO A 369 20.10 25.03 -3.91
N LEU A 370 20.98 25.86 -4.48
CA LEU A 370 20.77 27.31 -4.55
C LEU A 370 19.61 27.68 -5.47
N GLY A 371 19.47 26.99 -6.61
CA GLY A 371 18.35 27.18 -7.52
C GLY A 371 17.02 26.80 -6.87
N ALA A 372 16.99 25.67 -6.16
CA ALA A 372 15.81 25.25 -5.39
C ALA A 372 15.45 26.26 -4.28
N LEU A 373 16.44 26.81 -3.60
CA LEU A 373 16.24 27.85 -2.58
C LEU A 373 15.61 29.11 -3.18
N GLU A 374 16.12 29.56 -4.33
CA GLU A 374 15.57 30.70 -5.07
C GLU A 374 14.14 30.41 -5.55
N THR A 375 13.85 29.20 -6.05
CA THR A 375 12.49 28.80 -6.41
C THR A 375 11.55 28.88 -5.21
N PHE A 376 11.95 28.34 -4.05
CA PHE A 376 11.11 28.38 -2.85
C PHE A 376 10.90 29.80 -2.32
N ASP A 377 11.85 30.72 -2.54
CA ASP A 377 11.68 32.14 -2.20
C ASP A 377 10.72 32.87 -3.14
N ASN A 378 10.75 32.48 -4.42
CA ASN A 378 9.92 33.08 -5.46
C ASN A 378 8.49 32.56 -5.43
N LEU A 379 8.20 31.51 -4.64
CA LEU A 379 6.84 31.12 -4.32
C LEU A 379 6.11 32.31 -3.71
N ARG A 380 5.00 32.68 -4.35
CA ARG A 380 4.14 33.76 -3.88
C ARG A 380 3.60 33.43 -2.47
N PRO A 381 3.23 34.44 -1.65
CA PRO A 381 2.71 34.19 -0.31
C PRO A 381 1.51 33.23 -0.27
N ASP A 382 0.65 33.25 -1.29
CA ASP A 382 -0.48 32.33 -1.47
C ASP A 382 -0.08 30.91 -1.87
N GLN A 383 1.18 30.69 -2.26
CA GLN A 383 1.75 29.37 -2.58
C GLN A 383 2.46 28.71 -1.38
N GLY A 384 2.59 29.40 -0.24
CA GLY A 384 3.29 28.88 0.95
C GLY A 384 2.76 27.55 1.48
N ALA A 385 1.48 27.25 1.25
CA ALA A 385 0.86 25.99 1.64
C ALA A 385 1.45 24.77 0.90
N VAL A 386 1.89 24.93 -0.36
CA VAL A 386 2.61 23.87 -1.10
C VAL A 386 3.94 23.56 -0.43
N LEU A 387 4.68 24.59 -0.02
CA LEU A 387 5.96 24.42 0.66
C LEU A 387 5.78 23.76 2.03
N ALA A 388 4.75 24.15 2.78
CA ALA A 388 4.40 23.50 4.05
C ALA A 388 4.06 22.02 3.86
N GLN A 389 3.29 21.68 2.82
CA GLN A 389 2.99 20.28 2.50
C GLN A 389 4.25 19.50 2.08
N LEU A 390 5.16 20.09 1.29
CA LEU A 390 6.46 19.48 1.01
C LEU A 390 7.22 19.18 2.30
N GLY A 391 7.29 20.13 3.23
CA GLY A 391 7.92 19.95 4.54
C GLY A 391 7.37 18.74 5.31
N ARG A 392 6.03 18.58 5.34
CA ARG A 392 5.38 17.41 5.96
C ARG A 392 5.83 16.10 5.30
N VAL A 393 5.91 16.05 3.98
CA VAL A 393 6.35 14.87 3.22
C VAL A 393 7.81 14.54 3.51
N LEU A 394 8.68 15.54 3.58
CA LEU A 394 10.10 15.35 3.91
C LEU A 394 10.27 14.74 5.31
N VAL A 395 9.57 15.28 6.32
CA VAL A 395 9.61 14.76 7.70
C VAL A 395 9.04 13.34 7.77
N GLN A 396 7.93 13.07 7.08
CA GLN A 396 7.35 11.73 7.02
C GLN A 396 8.31 10.73 6.37
N PHE A 397 9.00 11.14 5.30
CA PHE A 397 10.00 10.31 4.64
C PHE A 397 11.20 10.04 5.55
N GLN A 398 11.73 11.07 6.21
CA GLN A 398 12.81 10.92 7.19
C GLN A 398 12.46 9.91 8.28
N ASN A 399 11.24 9.99 8.83
CA ASN A 399 10.76 9.08 9.87
C ASN A 399 10.54 7.64 9.38
N SER A 400 10.44 7.43 8.06
CA SER A 400 10.30 6.10 7.47
C SER A 400 11.63 5.39 7.22
N LEU A 401 12.75 6.11 7.27
CA LEU A 401 14.08 5.55 7.06
C LEU A 401 14.54 4.74 8.29
N ALA A 402 15.11 3.55 8.07
CA ALA A 402 15.68 2.74 9.15
C ALA A 402 16.82 3.46 9.88
N THR A 403 17.60 4.23 9.13
CA THR A 403 18.67 5.09 9.63
C THR A 403 18.52 6.49 9.03
N PRO A 404 17.83 7.42 9.70
CA PRO A 404 17.67 8.77 9.18
C PRO A 404 19.05 9.46 9.08
N PRO A 405 19.24 10.38 8.11
CA PRO A 405 20.46 11.18 8.05
C PRO A 405 20.62 11.90 9.38
N ARG A 406 21.83 11.82 9.95
CA ARG A 406 22.17 12.46 11.22
C ARG A 406 23.11 13.61 10.96
N ASP A 407 22.73 14.78 11.46
CA ASP A 407 23.62 15.92 11.50
C ASP A 407 24.85 15.62 12.34
N ARG A 408 25.98 16.24 11.98
CA ARG A 408 27.21 16.17 12.76
C ARG A 408 26.98 16.76 14.15
N PRO A 409 27.31 16.07 15.25
CA PRO A 409 27.06 16.60 16.58
C PRO A 409 27.80 17.93 16.82
N LEU A 410 27.18 18.83 17.58
CA LEU A 410 27.78 20.11 17.99
C LEU A 410 28.98 19.85 18.92
N THR A 411 30.16 19.80 18.32
CA THR A 411 31.44 19.76 19.04
C THR A 411 32.01 21.17 19.21
N PRO A 412 32.88 21.44 20.20
CA PRO A 412 33.51 22.76 20.36
C PRO A 412 34.21 23.25 19.09
N ALA A 413 34.81 22.34 18.32
CA ALA A 413 35.44 22.65 17.04
C ALA A 413 34.41 23.11 15.99
N LEU A 414 33.28 22.41 15.86
CA LEU A 414 32.21 22.77 14.95
C LEU A 414 31.53 24.08 15.37
N THR A 415 31.27 24.26 16.66
CA THR A 415 30.77 25.53 17.23
C THR A 415 31.67 26.70 16.87
N ARG A 416 32.99 26.53 17.00
CA ARG A 416 33.95 27.56 16.57
C ARG A 416 33.88 27.82 15.07
N CYS A 417 33.79 26.77 14.24
CA CYS A 417 33.64 26.94 12.79
C CYS A 417 32.36 27.70 12.42
N ILE A 418 31.25 27.44 13.12
CA ILE A 418 29.98 28.17 12.94
C ILE A 418 30.17 29.65 13.29
N LEU A 419 30.76 29.95 14.45
CA LEU A 419 30.98 31.33 14.89
C LEU A 419 31.92 32.08 13.94
N ASP A 420 33.04 31.47 13.54
CA ASP A 420 33.99 32.05 12.58
C ASP A 420 33.31 32.35 11.23
N PHE A 421 32.43 31.46 10.75
CA PHE A 421 31.61 31.69 9.55
C PHE A 421 30.64 32.88 9.72
N LEU A 422 29.92 32.94 10.83
CA LEU A 422 28.95 33.99 11.09
C LEU A 422 29.63 35.36 11.29
N ASP A 423 30.75 35.40 12.00
CA ASP A 423 31.54 36.62 12.20
C ASP A 423 32.09 37.13 10.85
N GLY A 424 32.55 36.22 9.99
CA GLY A 424 33.00 36.55 8.62
C GLY A 424 31.88 37.01 7.67
N THR A 425 30.61 36.83 8.05
CA THR A 425 29.44 37.29 7.28
C THR A 425 28.69 38.44 7.96
N SER A 426 29.22 38.94 9.09
CA SER A 426 28.62 40.05 9.84
C SER A 426 28.49 41.32 9.00
N GLY A 427 27.35 41.99 9.12
CA GLY A 427 27.02 43.20 8.35
C GLY A 427 26.55 42.96 6.90
N LEU A 428 26.58 41.72 6.40
CA LEU A 428 26.05 41.39 5.07
C LEU A 428 24.53 41.21 5.11
N LYS A 429 23.87 41.46 3.96
CA LYS A 429 22.42 41.26 3.83
C LYS A 429 22.08 39.78 3.90
N TYR A 430 21.28 39.38 4.90
CA TYR A 430 20.92 37.98 5.14
C TYR A 430 20.43 37.26 3.89
N LEU A 431 19.34 37.74 3.28
CA LEU A 431 18.69 37.07 2.16
C LEU A 431 19.60 36.93 0.93
N ARG A 432 20.36 37.97 0.59
CA ARG A 432 21.13 38.02 -0.67
C ARG A 432 22.51 37.40 -0.58
N VAL A 433 23.13 37.37 0.61
CA VAL A 433 24.55 37.02 0.74
C VAL A 433 24.80 35.95 1.79
N VAL A 434 24.25 36.13 3.00
CA VAL A 434 24.51 35.19 4.11
C VAL A 434 23.83 33.85 3.84
N ARG A 435 22.57 33.88 3.40
CA ARG A 435 21.71 32.70 3.30
C ARG A 435 22.17 31.68 2.25
N PRO A 436 22.55 32.04 1.00
CA PRO A 436 23.15 31.09 0.06
C PRO A 436 24.44 30.46 0.60
N ARG A 437 25.33 31.27 1.18
CA ARG A 437 26.59 30.80 1.77
C ARG A 437 26.37 29.90 2.98
N LEU A 438 25.33 30.20 3.76
CA LEU A 438 24.95 29.39 4.90
C LEU A 438 24.42 28.03 4.45
N LEU A 439 23.62 27.96 3.39
CA LEU A 439 23.20 26.68 2.82
C LEU A 439 24.40 25.83 2.39
N GLU A 440 25.34 26.41 1.64
CA GLU A 440 26.58 25.73 1.24
C GLU A 440 27.39 25.25 2.45
N PHE A 441 27.52 26.09 3.48
CA PHE A 441 28.19 25.75 4.73
C PHE A 441 27.49 24.58 5.43
N CYS A 442 26.16 24.63 5.59
CA CYS A 442 25.36 23.59 6.22
C CYS A 442 25.52 22.25 5.49
N LEU A 443 25.45 22.26 4.16
CA LEU A 443 25.63 21.06 3.34
C LEU A 443 27.05 20.48 3.45
N ARG A 444 28.07 21.34 3.43
CA ARG A 444 29.48 20.91 3.53
C ARG A 444 29.82 20.32 4.90
N GLU A 445 29.37 20.98 5.97
CA GLU A 445 29.68 20.57 7.34
C GLU A 445 28.68 19.54 7.90
N ALA A 446 27.65 19.17 7.11
CA ALA A 446 26.52 18.34 7.53
C ALA A 446 25.90 18.84 8.84
N VAL A 447 25.60 20.14 8.90
CA VAL A 447 25.03 20.80 10.08
C VAL A 447 23.70 21.46 9.72
N ALA A 448 22.64 21.13 10.46
CA ALA A 448 21.32 21.70 10.20
C ALA A 448 21.28 23.22 10.50
N PRO A 449 20.55 24.03 9.73
CA PRO A 449 20.35 25.46 10.00
C PRO A 449 19.87 25.74 11.43
N GLU A 450 19.07 24.85 12.02
CA GLU A 450 18.57 24.94 13.40
C GLU A 450 19.68 24.78 14.43
N MET A 451 20.70 23.97 14.14
CA MET A 451 21.88 23.86 15.00
C MET A 451 22.76 25.09 14.92
N VAL A 452 22.86 25.72 13.75
CA VAL A 452 23.48 27.04 13.60
C VAL A 452 22.72 28.07 14.44
N ALA A 453 21.38 28.07 14.35
CA ALA A 453 20.53 28.95 15.15
C ALA A 453 20.74 28.77 16.67
N ARG A 454 20.88 27.52 17.13
CA ARG A 454 21.16 27.22 18.55
C ARG A 454 22.54 27.73 19.01
N THR A 455 23.52 27.76 18.12
CA THR A 455 24.90 28.20 18.47
C THR A 455 24.96 29.69 18.80
N VAL A 456 24.07 30.49 18.20
CA VAL A 456 24.04 31.94 18.41
C VAL A 456 22.88 32.40 19.29
N ASP A 457 22.09 31.47 19.84
CA ASP A 457 20.97 31.81 20.71
C ASP A 457 21.44 32.71 21.87
N ASP A 458 20.64 33.74 22.16
CA ASP A 458 20.92 34.74 23.21
C ASP A 458 22.19 35.60 23.05
N ASN A 459 22.98 35.42 22.00
CA ASN A 459 24.16 36.25 21.74
C ASN A 459 23.78 37.55 21.02
N ARG A 460 23.81 38.66 21.77
CA ARG A 460 23.46 40.01 21.30
C ARG A 460 24.23 40.47 20.06
N ALA A 461 25.40 39.90 19.77
CA ALA A 461 26.19 40.23 18.59
C ALA A 461 25.51 39.85 17.27
N TYR A 462 24.59 38.88 17.27
CA TYR A 462 23.93 38.36 16.06
C TYR A 462 22.50 38.90 15.85
N ARG A 463 22.28 40.16 16.23
CA ARG A 463 21.04 40.87 15.88
C ARG A 463 21.05 41.26 14.40
N VAL A 464 20.00 40.88 13.67
CA VAL A 464 19.81 41.24 12.25
C VAL A 464 19.13 42.61 12.13
N SER A 465 18.25 42.94 13.08
CA SER A 465 17.60 44.24 13.19
C SER A 465 17.38 44.63 14.65
N ALA A 466 16.74 45.78 14.90
CA ALA A 466 16.38 46.20 16.26
C ALA A 466 15.48 45.18 16.98
N THR A 467 14.66 44.44 16.22
CA THR A 467 13.62 43.53 16.74
C THR A 467 13.84 42.06 16.37
N GLU A 468 14.72 41.75 15.42
CA GLU A 468 14.90 40.41 14.88
C GLU A 468 16.32 39.88 15.18
N HIS A 469 16.37 38.70 15.78
CA HIS A 469 17.61 37.97 16.05
C HIS A 469 17.90 36.93 14.96
N LEU A 470 19.17 36.68 14.63
CA LEU A 470 19.54 35.72 13.58
C LEU A 470 19.02 34.31 13.89
N SER A 471 19.08 33.87 15.16
CA SER A 471 18.56 32.54 15.55
C SER A 471 17.07 32.40 15.25
N GLN A 472 16.27 33.44 15.49
CA GLN A 472 14.84 33.44 15.18
C GLN A 472 14.62 33.38 13.66
N LYS A 473 15.36 34.22 12.91
CA LYS A 473 15.28 34.25 11.45
C LYS A 473 15.55 32.88 10.84
N LEU A 474 16.60 32.21 11.29
CA LEU A 474 16.98 30.85 10.85
C LEU A 474 15.91 29.82 11.17
N ARG A 475 15.28 29.89 12.35
CA ARG A 475 14.21 28.96 12.75
C ARG A 475 12.94 29.13 11.93
N THR A 476 12.69 30.32 11.38
CA THR A 476 11.53 30.60 10.53
C THR A 476 11.83 30.51 9.03
N ASP A 477 13.09 30.26 8.66
CA ASP A 477 13.53 30.14 7.27
C ASP A 477 13.26 28.74 6.71
N TRP A 478 11.98 28.41 6.58
CA TRP A 478 11.53 27.10 6.10
C TRP A 478 12.12 26.69 4.74
N PRO A 479 12.25 27.58 3.73
CA PRO A 479 12.90 27.18 2.48
C PRO A 479 14.33 26.69 2.69
N LEU A 480 15.13 27.38 3.51
CA LEU A 480 16.51 26.97 3.82
C LEU A 480 16.54 25.60 4.49
N GLN A 481 15.67 25.38 5.47
CA GLN A 481 15.57 24.11 6.21
C GLN A 481 15.14 22.96 5.28
N TYR A 482 14.14 23.18 4.42
CA TYR A 482 13.64 22.15 3.51
C TYR A 482 14.62 21.81 2.41
N VAL A 483 15.35 22.78 1.85
CA VAL A 483 16.41 22.49 0.87
C VAL A 483 17.53 21.69 1.52
N TYR A 484 17.97 22.06 2.73
CA TYR A 484 18.97 21.30 3.47
C TYR A 484 18.50 19.86 3.74
N LEU A 485 17.30 19.69 4.31
CA LEU A 485 16.73 18.39 4.63
C LEU A 485 16.55 17.53 3.39
N ALA A 486 16.07 18.11 2.28
CA ALA A 486 15.92 17.39 1.01
C ALA A 486 17.27 16.87 0.49
N CYS A 487 18.33 17.69 0.57
CA CYS A 487 19.68 17.24 0.20
C CYS A 487 20.16 16.09 1.09
N GLN A 488 19.97 16.19 2.41
CA GLN A 488 20.35 15.12 3.35
C GLN A 488 19.60 13.81 3.08
N LEU A 489 18.29 13.91 2.81
CA LEU A 489 17.44 12.74 2.52
C LEU A 489 17.74 12.09 1.16
N PHE A 490 18.29 12.83 0.20
CA PHE A 490 18.70 12.26 -1.08
C PHE A 490 19.94 11.36 -0.95
N TRP A 491 20.85 11.67 -0.01
CA TRP A 491 22.10 10.93 0.20
C TRP A 491 22.03 9.86 1.31
N ALA A 492 20.89 9.76 1.99
CA ALA A 492 20.60 8.75 3.01
C ALA A 492 20.05 7.46 2.39
#